data_AF-D7M7R6-F1
#
_entry.id   AF-D7M7R6-F1
#
_cell.length_a   1.000
_cell.length_b   1.000
_cell.length_c   1.000
_cell.angle_alpha   90.00
_cell.angle_beta   90.00
_cell.angle_gamma   90.00
#
_symmetry.space_group_name_H-M   'P 1'
#
loop_
_entity.id
_entity.type
_entity.pdbx_description
1 polymer ?
#
loop_
_entity_poly.entity_id
_entity_poly.type
_entity_poly.pdbx_seq_one_letter_code
_entity_poly.pdbx_strand_id
1 'polypeptide(L)'
;MSSIIFIDLILHKTKAYRHLLFNVFNQESVNIQVGDSKRWSVYDSEFYYQWSKEKQFHVGDSLLFENNNKVNDVFEISGDLEFLYCDPISPVAVHKTGHDLVKLTEPGIHYFISSEPGHCEAGLKLQVVVGPTANVPKLSPLERLTRWLDSFMFNHH
;
A
#
# COMPACT_ATOMS: atom_id res chain seq x y z
N MET A 1 48.94 -12.12 -9.67
CA MET A 1 48.29 -12.08 -8.34
C MET A 1 47.37 -10.84 -8.20
N SER A 2 46.33 -10.67 -9.03
CA SER A 2 45.40 -9.53 -8.83
C SER A 2 43.97 -9.72 -9.37
N SER A 3 43.66 -10.79 -10.10
CA SER A 3 42.30 -10.99 -10.62
C SER A 3 41.35 -11.72 -9.67
N ILE A 4 41.88 -12.40 -8.64
CA ILE A 4 41.08 -13.16 -7.67
C ILE A 4 40.56 -12.24 -6.55
N ILE A 5 41.36 -11.26 -6.12
CA ILE A 5 41.00 -10.31 -5.05
C ILE A 5 39.83 -9.39 -5.45
N PHE A 6 39.70 -9.04 -6.74
CA PHE A 6 38.61 -8.20 -7.24
C PHE A 6 37.25 -8.92 -7.28
N ILE A 7 37.25 -10.22 -7.55
CA ILE A 7 36.01 -11.02 -7.52
C ILE A 7 35.56 -11.23 -6.07
N ASP A 8 36.50 -11.40 -5.14
CA ASP A 8 36.19 -11.49 -3.71
C ASP A 8 35.62 -10.17 -3.14
N LEU A 9 36.06 -9.00 -3.64
CA LEU A 9 35.51 -7.70 -3.24
C LEU A 9 34.07 -7.48 -3.75
N ILE A 10 33.75 -8.00 -4.93
CA ILE A 10 32.40 -7.92 -5.52
C ILE A 10 31.48 -8.93 -4.83
N LEU A 11 31.92 -10.18 -4.62
CA LEU A 11 31.11 -11.23 -3.99
C LEU A 11 30.80 -10.94 -2.51
N HIS A 12 31.74 -10.39 -1.73
CA HIS A 12 31.50 -10.11 -0.30
C HIS A 12 30.63 -8.87 -0.04
N LYS A 13 30.56 -7.91 -0.97
CA LYS A 13 29.66 -6.75 -0.85
C LYS A 13 28.24 -7.03 -1.37
N THR A 14 28.01 -8.15 -2.06
CA THR A 14 26.69 -8.40 -2.68
C THR A 14 25.54 -8.63 -1.72
N LYS A 15 25.74 -9.07 -0.47
CA LYS A 15 24.59 -9.47 0.38
C LYS A 15 23.77 -8.26 0.86
N ALA A 16 24.42 -7.24 1.44
CA ALA A 16 23.72 -6.04 1.90
C ALA A 16 23.19 -5.18 0.73
N TYR A 17 23.96 -5.09 -0.36
CA TYR A 17 23.60 -4.27 -1.51
C TYR A 17 22.56 -4.95 -2.43
N ARG A 18 22.51 -6.29 -2.54
CA ARG A 18 21.40 -6.98 -3.25
C ARG A 18 20.07 -6.74 -2.56
N HIS A 19 20.01 -6.74 -1.24
CA HIS A 19 18.79 -6.46 -0.50
C HIS A 19 18.33 -5.00 -0.68
N LEU A 20 19.25 -4.04 -0.59
CA LEU A 20 18.95 -2.62 -0.83
C LEU A 20 18.53 -2.34 -2.28
N LEU A 21 19.21 -2.93 -3.26
CA LEU A 21 18.88 -2.77 -4.68
C LEU A 21 17.60 -3.53 -5.09
N PHE A 22 17.22 -4.62 -4.42
CA PHE A 22 15.95 -5.28 -4.71
C PHE A 22 14.75 -4.42 -4.28
N ASN A 23 14.84 -3.83 -3.07
CA ASN A 23 13.78 -3.00 -2.50
C ASN A 23 13.58 -1.66 -3.24
N VAL A 24 14.63 -1.13 -3.87
CA VAL A 24 14.54 0.14 -4.62
C VAL A 24 14.01 -0.09 -6.04
N PHE A 25 14.09 -1.31 -6.59
CA PHE A 25 13.83 -1.56 -8.01
C PHE A 25 12.46 -2.17 -8.34
N ASN A 26 11.78 -2.82 -7.41
CA ASN A 26 10.42 -3.34 -7.59
C ASN A 26 9.50 -2.90 -6.45
N GLN A 27 8.72 -1.84 -6.65
CA GLN A 27 7.49 -1.68 -5.89
C GLN A 27 6.49 -2.68 -6.49
N GLU A 28 6.46 -3.90 -5.95
CA GLU A 28 5.41 -4.88 -6.30
C GLU A 28 4.09 -4.38 -5.72
N SER A 29 3.02 -4.42 -6.51
CA SER A 29 1.67 -4.21 -5.99
C SER A 29 1.33 -5.32 -5.00
N VAL A 30 0.99 -4.96 -3.77
CA VAL A 30 0.68 -5.94 -2.72
C VAL A 30 -0.82 -5.99 -2.45
N ASN A 31 -1.34 -7.18 -2.21
CA ASN A 31 -2.68 -7.36 -1.63
C ASN A 31 -2.56 -7.28 -0.11
N ILE A 32 -3.15 -6.24 0.48
CA ILE A 32 -3.10 -5.92 1.90
C ILE A 32 -4.42 -6.34 2.53
N GLN A 33 -4.38 -7.34 3.41
CA GLN A 33 -5.57 -7.79 4.13
C GLN A 33 -5.97 -6.77 5.21
N VAL A 34 -7.14 -6.17 5.04
CA VAL A 34 -7.67 -5.16 5.96
C VAL A 34 -7.95 -5.79 7.32
N GLY A 35 -7.36 -5.22 8.37
CA GLY A 35 -7.44 -5.75 9.74
C GLY A 35 -6.61 -7.03 9.98
N ASP A 36 -5.76 -7.44 9.04
CA ASP A 36 -4.95 -8.67 9.11
C ASP A 36 -5.81 -9.90 9.51
N SER A 37 -5.46 -10.61 10.59
CA SER A 37 -6.23 -11.77 11.10
C SER A 37 -7.64 -11.43 11.60
N LYS A 38 -7.90 -10.16 11.93
CA LYS A 38 -9.19 -9.67 12.44
C LYS A 38 -10.17 -9.38 11.31
N ARG A 39 -9.68 -9.20 10.08
CA ARG A 39 -10.51 -8.94 8.89
C ARG A 39 -11.39 -7.69 9.05
N TRP A 40 -12.45 -7.55 8.25
CA TRP A 40 -13.39 -6.42 8.28
C TRP A 40 -14.60 -6.69 9.20
N SER A 41 -14.53 -6.21 10.45
CA SER A 41 -15.54 -6.39 11.50
C SER A 41 -15.45 -5.31 12.58
N VAL A 42 -16.54 -5.07 13.30
CA VAL A 42 -16.57 -4.15 14.45
C VAL A 42 -15.68 -4.66 15.59
N TYR A 43 -14.85 -3.77 16.13
CA TYR A 43 -14.00 -3.99 17.31
C TYR A 43 -14.14 -2.82 18.28
N ASP A 44 -13.14 -1.95 18.34
CA ASP A 44 -13.18 -0.66 19.02
C ASP A 44 -12.99 0.47 17.99
N SER A 45 -13.28 1.70 18.40
CA SER A 45 -13.30 2.88 17.51
C SER A 45 -11.96 3.23 16.88
N GLU A 46 -10.86 2.71 17.40
CA GLU A 46 -9.50 3.13 17.07
C GLU A 46 -8.73 2.06 16.30
N PHE A 47 -9.23 0.81 16.29
CA PHE A 47 -8.59 -0.36 15.68
C PHE A 47 -8.10 -0.11 14.24
N TYR A 48 -8.97 0.30 13.33
CA TYR A 48 -8.60 0.48 11.91
C TYR A 48 -7.71 1.68 11.67
N TYR A 49 -7.84 2.73 12.48
CA TYR A 49 -6.92 3.86 12.42
C TYR A 49 -5.50 3.43 12.82
N GLN A 50 -5.33 2.69 13.93
CA GLN A 50 -4.01 2.19 14.33
C GLN A 50 -3.45 1.18 13.32
N TRP A 51 -4.28 0.26 12.85
CA TRP A 51 -3.90 -0.69 11.80
C TRP A 51 -3.38 0.03 10.55
N SER A 52 -4.06 1.08 10.10
CA SER A 52 -3.65 1.83 8.91
C SER A 52 -2.33 2.59 9.10
N LYS A 53 -2.08 3.10 10.31
CA LYS A 53 -0.86 3.86 10.65
C LYS A 53 0.42 3.04 10.63
N GLU A 54 0.32 1.74 10.85
CA GLU A 54 1.44 0.81 10.81
C GLU A 54 1.80 0.37 9.38
N LYS A 55 1.06 0.84 8.37
CA LYS A 55 1.20 0.43 6.97
C LYS A 55 1.64 1.62 6.10
N GLN A 56 2.15 1.27 4.92
CA GLN A 56 2.49 2.22 3.86
C GLN A 56 1.73 1.79 2.62
N PHE A 57 0.89 2.66 2.09
CA PHE A 57 0.06 2.37 0.93
C PHE A 57 0.56 3.13 -0.28
N HIS A 58 0.65 2.45 -1.42
CA HIS A 58 1.14 3.01 -2.66
C HIS A 58 0.12 2.81 -3.77
N VAL A 59 0.16 3.70 -4.75
CA VAL A 59 -0.58 3.51 -5.99
C VAL A 59 -0.21 2.16 -6.60
N GLY A 60 -1.21 1.33 -6.87
CA GLY A 60 -1.08 -0.03 -7.39
C GLY A 60 -1.37 -1.12 -6.36
N ASP A 61 -1.22 -0.84 -5.06
CA ASP A 61 -1.60 -1.76 -3.99
C ASP A 61 -3.11 -2.04 -4.02
N SER A 62 -3.53 -3.15 -3.40
CA SER A 62 -4.94 -3.49 -3.28
C SER A 62 -5.29 -3.84 -1.84
N LEU A 63 -6.43 -3.33 -1.37
CA LEU A 63 -7.01 -3.67 -0.08
C LEU A 63 -7.93 -4.88 -0.25
N LEU A 64 -7.66 -5.95 0.49
CA LEU A 64 -8.52 -7.11 0.56
C LEU A 64 -9.45 -6.99 1.77
N PHE A 65 -10.73 -6.79 1.51
CA PHE A 65 -11.78 -6.81 2.51
C PHE A 65 -12.39 -8.21 2.57
N GLU A 66 -12.17 -8.89 3.70
CA GLU A 66 -12.82 -10.16 4.00
C GLU A 66 -13.83 -9.99 5.13
N ASN A 67 -15.06 -10.46 4.94
CA ASN A 67 -16.11 -10.41 5.96
C ASN A 67 -17.25 -11.38 5.65
N ASN A 68 -18.16 -11.55 6.61
CA ASN A 68 -19.47 -12.10 6.32
C ASN A 68 -20.32 -11.05 5.61
N ASN A 69 -20.61 -11.25 4.33
CA ASN A 69 -21.39 -10.33 3.49
C ASN A 69 -22.87 -10.20 3.89
N LYS A 70 -23.34 -10.98 4.86
CA LYS A 70 -24.67 -10.81 5.49
C LYS A 70 -24.65 -9.86 6.68
N VAL A 71 -23.46 -9.45 7.13
CA VAL A 71 -23.26 -8.68 8.36
C VAL A 71 -22.58 -7.35 8.10
N ASN A 72 -21.69 -7.27 7.10
CA ASN A 72 -20.98 -6.05 6.75
C ASN A 72 -20.94 -5.88 5.23
N ASP A 73 -20.77 -4.63 4.82
CA ASP A 73 -20.37 -4.24 3.49
C ASP A 73 -19.19 -3.25 3.53
N VAL A 74 -18.75 -2.81 2.35
CA VAL A 74 -17.67 -1.84 2.21
C VAL A 74 -18.10 -0.78 1.21
N PHE A 75 -18.20 0.46 1.68
CA PHE A 75 -18.50 1.63 0.88
C PHE A 75 -17.25 2.49 0.82
N GLU A 76 -16.76 2.79 -0.38
CA GLU A 76 -15.80 3.87 -0.57
C GLU A 76 -16.58 5.19 -0.69
N ILE A 77 -16.16 6.21 0.07
CA ILE A 77 -16.84 7.52 0.12
C ILE A 77 -15.86 8.63 -0.28
N SER A 78 -16.41 9.76 -0.73
CA SER A 78 -15.65 10.82 -1.38
C SER A 78 -14.88 11.74 -0.43
N GLY A 79 -15.28 11.84 0.83
CA GLY A 79 -14.85 12.94 1.70
C GLY A 79 -14.73 12.59 3.17
N ASP A 80 -14.05 13.49 3.88
CA ASP A 80 -13.82 13.43 5.32
C ASP A 80 -15.09 13.68 6.13
N LEU A 81 -16.03 14.48 5.62
CA LEU A 81 -17.32 14.73 6.28
C LEU A 81 -18.20 13.49 6.29
N GLU A 82 -18.36 12.82 5.15
CA GLU A 82 -19.11 11.56 5.06
C GLU A 82 -18.45 10.49 5.94
N PHE A 83 -17.11 10.50 6.02
CA PHE A 83 -16.36 9.58 6.86
C PHE A 83 -16.58 9.87 8.34
N LEU A 84 -16.55 11.14 8.73
CA LEU A 84 -16.73 11.58 10.11
C LEU A 84 -18.14 11.26 10.61
N TYR A 85 -19.15 11.51 9.79
CA TYR A 85 -20.57 11.34 10.14
C TYR A 85 -21.15 9.98 9.75
N CYS A 86 -20.33 9.08 9.20
CA CYS A 86 -20.77 7.76 8.75
C CYS A 86 -21.93 7.83 7.76
N ASP A 87 -21.85 8.75 6.79
CA ASP A 87 -22.89 8.98 5.78
C ASP A 87 -22.69 8.04 4.57
N PRO A 88 -23.59 7.05 4.35
CA PRO A 88 -23.48 6.13 3.22
C PRO A 88 -24.30 6.57 2.00
N ILE A 89 -24.86 7.80 1.97
CA ILE A 89 -25.86 8.20 0.97
C ILE A 89 -25.28 8.26 -0.46
N SER A 90 -24.04 8.70 -0.62
CA SER A 90 -23.42 8.90 -1.95
C SER A 90 -22.03 8.23 -2.04
N PRO A 91 -21.96 6.89 -2.07
CA PRO A 91 -20.69 6.19 -2.19
C PRO A 91 -20.08 6.39 -3.57
N VAL A 92 -18.76 6.47 -3.62
CA VAL A 92 -17.94 6.39 -4.83
C VAL A 92 -17.99 4.97 -5.40
N ALA A 93 -17.90 3.97 -4.53
CA ALA A 93 -17.98 2.57 -4.87
C ALA A 93 -18.59 1.73 -3.74
N VAL A 94 -19.18 0.60 -4.09
CA VAL A 94 -19.86 -0.31 -3.18
C VAL A 94 -19.40 -1.74 -3.43
N HIS A 95 -18.97 -2.41 -2.36
CA HIS A 95 -18.48 -3.79 -2.40
C HIS A 95 -19.21 -4.63 -1.34
N LYS A 96 -19.80 -5.75 -1.78
CA LYS A 96 -20.75 -6.56 -0.99
C LYS A 96 -20.55 -8.06 -1.15
N THR A 97 -19.40 -8.50 -1.68
CA THR A 97 -19.20 -9.94 -1.90
C THR A 97 -18.71 -10.65 -0.64
N GLY A 98 -18.04 -9.91 0.27
CA GLY A 98 -17.42 -10.45 1.47
C GLY A 98 -15.98 -10.94 1.26
N HIS A 99 -15.49 -10.84 0.02
CA HIS A 99 -14.10 -11.08 -0.37
C HIS A 99 -13.77 -10.13 -1.52
N ASP A 100 -13.70 -8.84 -1.18
CA ASP A 100 -13.61 -7.75 -2.15
C ASP A 100 -12.17 -7.22 -2.21
N LEU A 101 -11.60 -7.16 -3.42
CA LEU A 101 -10.27 -6.62 -3.68
C LEU A 101 -10.38 -5.24 -4.31
N VAL A 102 -10.02 -4.19 -3.55
CA VAL A 102 -10.13 -2.78 -3.97
C VAL A 102 -8.75 -2.24 -4.30
N LYS A 103 -8.52 -1.85 -5.55
CA LYS A 103 -7.23 -1.34 -6.00
C LYS A 103 -7.10 0.16 -5.73
N LEU A 104 -5.98 0.56 -5.13
CA LEU A 104 -5.63 1.97 -4.90
C LEU A 104 -5.00 2.53 -6.16
N THR A 105 -5.78 3.23 -6.97
CA THR A 105 -5.33 3.70 -8.31
C THR A 105 -4.75 5.09 -8.31
N GLU A 106 -5.11 5.92 -7.34
CA GLU A 106 -4.73 7.32 -7.26
C GLU A 106 -4.05 7.62 -5.93
N PRO A 107 -3.14 8.61 -5.88
CA PRO A 107 -2.62 9.09 -4.61
C PRO A 107 -3.64 9.98 -3.90
N GLY A 108 -3.49 10.08 -2.58
CA GLY A 108 -4.39 10.88 -1.74
C GLY A 108 -5.01 10.05 -0.63
N ILE A 109 -6.13 10.55 -0.10
CA ILE A 109 -6.83 9.91 1.02
C ILE A 109 -8.05 9.16 0.47
N HIS A 110 -8.14 7.88 0.79
CA HIS A 110 -9.30 7.04 0.51
C HIS A 110 -10.01 6.71 1.82
N TYR A 111 -11.34 6.70 1.79
CA TYR A 111 -12.18 6.48 2.95
C TYR A 111 -13.13 5.31 2.68
N PHE A 112 -13.16 4.37 3.63
CA PHE A 112 -14.01 3.20 3.57
C PHE A 112 -14.85 3.11 4.83
N ILE A 113 -16.15 2.82 4.69
CA ILE A 113 -17.08 2.64 5.81
C ILE A 113 -17.95 1.39 5.59
N SER A 114 -18.51 0.86 6.67
CA SER A 114 -19.67 -0.03 6.59
C SER A 114 -20.95 0.79 6.58
N SER A 115 -21.89 0.49 5.69
CA SER A 115 -23.21 1.14 5.64
C SER A 115 -24.22 0.50 6.61
N GLU A 116 -23.89 -0.67 7.14
CA GLU A 116 -24.73 -1.38 8.11
C GLU A 116 -24.97 -0.55 9.39
N PRO A 117 -26.23 -0.47 9.88
CA PRO A 117 -26.60 0.45 10.96
C PRO A 117 -25.73 0.32 12.22
N GLY A 118 -25.09 1.42 12.62
CA GLY A 118 -24.27 1.50 13.84
C GLY A 118 -22.86 0.93 13.71
N HIS A 119 -22.52 0.25 12.61
CA HIS A 119 -21.21 -0.40 12.47
C HIS A 119 -20.10 0.62 12.24
N CYS A 120 -20.33 1.63 11.38
CA CYS A 120 -19.36 2.69 11.14
C CYS A 120 -19.10 3.52 12.42
N GLU A 121 -20.16 3.87 13.15
CA GLU A 121 -20.07 4.61 14.42
C GLU A 121 -19.36 3.80 15.51
N ALA A 122 -19.50 2.48 15.49
CA ALA A 122 -18.77 1.57 16.35
C ALA A 122 -17.30 1.35 15.94
N GLY A 123 -16.82 2.01 14.88
CA GLY A 123 -15.43 1.98 14.45
C GLY A 123 -15.13 1.19 13.19
N LEU A 124 -16.13 0.60 12.51
CA LEU A 124 -15.92 -0.12 11.25
C LEU A 124 -15.79 0.86 10.07
N LYS A 125 -14.70 1.63 10.11
CA LYS A 125 -14.34 2.64 9.13
C LYS A 125 -12.82 2.75 9.03
N LEU A 126 -12.32 3.00 7.83
CA LEU A 126 -10.90 3.02 7.51
C LEU A 126 -10.55 4.24 6.67
N GLN A 127 -9.53 4.98 7.09
CA GLN A 127 -8.86 6.00 6.28
C GLN A 127 -7.52 5.42 5.80
N VAL A 128 -7.25 5.55 4.50
CA VAL A 128 -5.99 5.12 3.88
C VAL A 128 -5.33 6.31 3.22
N VAL A 129 -4.06 6.57 3.56
CA VAL A 129 -3.25 7.60 2.91
C VAL A 129 -2.32 6.94 1.91
N VAL A 130 -2.59 7.17 0.64
CA VAL A 130 -1.83 6.62 -0.49
C VAL A 130 -0.79 7.63 -0.94
N GLY A 131 0.48 7.24 -0.86
CA GLY A 131 1.57 8.07 -1.33
C GLY A 131 1.52 8.27 -2.85
N PRO A 132 2.09 9.38 -3.38
CA PRO A 132 2.26 9.55 -4.82
C PRO A 132 2.96 8.33 -5.40
N THR A 133 2.53 7.92 -6.60
CA THR A 133 3.39 7.09 -7.44
C THR A 133 4.71 7.84 -7.51
N ALA A 134 5.82 7.21 -7.13
CA ALA A 134 7.11 7.80 -7.43
C ALA A 134 7.11 8.00 -8.95
N ASN A 135 7.00 9.24 -9.43
CA ASN A 135 7.09 9.64 -10.84
C ASN A 135 8.52 9.43 -11.37
N VAL A 136 9.18 8.37 -10.91
CA VAL A 136 10.27 7.75 -11.62
C VAL A 136 9.60 7.13 -12.84
N PRO A 137 9.91 7.57 -14.06
CA PRO A 137 9.49 6.83 -15.25
C PRO A 137 9.81 5.37 -14.97
N LYS A 138 8.91 4.43 -15.32
CA LYS A 138 9.23 3.00 -15.31
C LYS A 138 10.37 2.79 -16.30
N LEU A 139 11.57 3.10 -15.83
CA LEU A 139 12.78 2.95 -16.57
C LEU A 139 12.99 1.47 -16.62
N SER A 140 13.25 1.00 -17.82
CA SER A 140 13.67 -0.37 -18.00
C SER A 140 14.82 -0.65 -17.02
N PRO A 141 14.95 -1.91 -16.56
CA PRO A 141 16.08 -2.30 -15.70
C PRO A 141 17.42 -1.81 -16.26
N LEU A 142 17.55 -1.73 -17.59
CA LEU A 142 18.73 -1.23 -18.27
C LEU A 142 18.95 0.28 -18.10
N GLU A 143 17.94 1.12 -18.30
CA GLU A 143 18.09 2.58 -18.19
C GLU A 143 18.36 3.04 -16.75
N ARG A 144 17.88 2.30 -15.75
CA ARG A 144 18.18 2.57 -14.33
C ARG A 144 19.63 2.19 -13.99
N LEU A 145 20.12 1.08 -14.56
CA LEU A 145 21.52 0.68 -14.44
C LEU A 145 22.44 1.72 -15.09
N THR A 146 22.10 2.19 -16.31
CA THR A 146 22.87 3.22 -17.01
C THR A 146 22.99 4.49 -16.19
N ARG A 147 21.87 5.02 -15.66
CA ARG A 147 21.91 6.25 -14.86
C ARG A 147 22.67 6.11 -13.53
N TRP A 148 22.59 4.94 -12.89
CA TRP A 148 23.36 4.68 -11.67
C TRP A 148 24.86 4.61 -11.98
N LEU A 149 25.24 3.93 -13.07
CA LEU A 149 26.63 3.86 -13.54
C LEU A 149 27.15 5.26 -13.87
N ASP A 150 26.38 6.08 -14.58
CA ASP A 150 26.76 7.47 -14.88
C ASP A 150 27.00 8.25 -13.58
N SER A 151 26.08 8.20 -12.62
CA SER A 151 26.25 8.90 -11.34
C SER A 151 27.43 8.39 -10.51
N PHE A 152 27.85 7.14 -10.68
CA PHE A 152 29.00 6.57 -9.97
C PHE A 152 30.32 6.96 -10.64
N MET A 153 30.33 7.00 -11.98
CA MET A 153 31.51 7.34 -12.78
C MET A 153 31.83 8.84 -12.75
N PHE A 154 30.81 9.70 -12.65
CA PHE A 154 31.01 11.18 -12.64
C PHE A 154 31.29 11.78 -11.25
N ASN A 155 31.07 11.04 -10.16
CA ASN A 155 31.36 11.51 -8.78
C ASN A 155 32.76 11.11 -8.28
N HIS A 156 33.66 10.65 -9.17
CA HIS A 156 35.03 10.25 -8.84
C HIS A 156 36.10 11.06 -9.58
N HIS A 157 35.81 12.33 -9.88
CA HIS A 157 36.82 13.34 -10.27
C HIS A 157 37.02 14.38 -9.18
#